data_AF-A0A421BFI9-F1
#
_entry.id   AF-A0A421BFI9-F1
#
_cell.length_a   1.000
_cell.length_b   1.000
_cell.length_c   1.000
_cell.angle_alpha   90.00
_cell.angle_beta   90.00
_cell.angle_gamma   90.00
#
_symmetry.space_group_name_H-M   'P 1'
#
loop_
_entity.id
_entity.type
_entity.pdbx_description
1 polymer ?
#
loop_
_entity_poly.entity_id
_entity_poly.type
_entity_poly.pdbx_seq_one_letter_code
_entity_poly.pdbx_strand_id
1 'polypeptide(L)'
;MAAFLSMPKTPILALKRSQAFMNNLAAKCRELNPLTHLSLLSIGLVVAFIMPYPIVFLEIVSILFLSIWTSFFKKFSRQFIQTVCLVGGIIFFFQLFFLPSGQNLYQVGIFRITQGGLNRALTYSTRLMAFITTILFLTHLIPVRDLALAIEQKGVSPLLSYILLASIDWIPEMKRRLRKITEAQKSRGIETEGSLLTRAKAFFPILAPVILSAIVGVEEKAITLEVRGFFSQSPKTYLREIKDQKIDHLLRKFAYFTIISLIIGRILYGFYHA
;
A
#
# COMPACT_ATOMS: atom_id res chain seq x y z
N MET A 1 10.80 -30.09 43.35
CA MET A 1 10.92 -28.74 42.75
C MET A 1 12.22 -28.57 41.93
N ALA A 2 12.70 -29.62 41.26
CA ALA A 2 13.97 -29.60 40.50
C ALA A 2 13.87 -30.22 39.09
N ALA A 3 12.66 -30.51 38.59
CA ALA A 3 12.42 -31.10 37.28
C ALA A 3 11.86 -30.10 36.23
N PHE A 4 11.66 -28.83 36.61
CA PHE A 4 11.12 -27.80 35.71
C PHE A 4 12.21 -26.94 35.02
N LEU A 5 13.48 -27.15 35.36
CA LEU A 5 14.63 -26.42 34.79
C LEU A 5 15.29 -27.10 33.59
N SER A 6 14.75 -28.23 33.12
CA SER A 6 15.27 -28.97 31.95
C SER A 6 14.38 -28.88 30.71
N MET A 7 13.52 -27.86 30.59
CA MET A 7 12.88 -27.59 29.29
C MET A 7 13.97 -27.24 28.26
N PRO A 8 14.08 -27.98 27.15
CA PRO A 8 15.14 -27.75 26.18
C PRO A 8 14.97 -26.36 25.58
N LYS A 9 16.01 -25.52 25.63
CA LYS A 9 16.08 -24.17 25.01
C LYS A 9 15.94 -24.19 23.48
N THR A 10 15.68 -25.35 22.88
CA THR A 10 15.69 -25.62 21.44
C THR A 10 14.57 -24.94 20.64
N PRO A 11 13.29 -24.81 21.10
CA PRO A 11 12.25 -24.20 20.27
C PRO A 11 12.40 -22.67 20.21
N ILE A 12 12.90 -22.03 21.27
CA ILE A 12 13.09 -20.57 21.33
C ILE A 12 14.28 -20.14 20.44
N LEU A 13 15.37 -20.93 20.42
CA LEU A 13 16.50 -20.69 19.52
C LEU A 13 16.12 -20.92 18.04
N ALA A 14 15.30 -21.94 17.74
CA ALA A 14 14.81 -22.18 16.38
C ALA A 14 13.93 -21.02 15.87
N LEU A 15 13.06 -20.46 16.73
CA LEU A 15 12.24 -19.29 16.41
C LEU A 15 13.08 -18.01 16.22
N LYS A 16 14.13 -17.79 17.02
CA LYS A 16 15.06 -16.67 16.81
C LYS A 16 15.87 -16.81 15.53
N ARG A 17 16.32 -18.03 15.21
CA ARG A 17 17.11 -18.32 13.99
C ARG A 17 16.25 -18.20 12.72
N SER A 18 14.99 -18.63 12.78
CA SER A 18 14.03 -18.40 11.69
C SER A 18 13.70 -16.91 11.53
N GLN A 19 13.47 -16.16 12.62
CA GLN A 19 13.29 -14.70 12.55
C GLN A 19 14.50 -13.97 11.97
N ALA A 20 15.72 -14.37 12.33
CA ALA A 20 16.94 -13.79 11.78
C ALA A 20 17.10 -14.11 10.27
N PHE A 21 16.81 -15.34 9.86
CA PHE A 21 16.80 -15.74 8.45
C PHE A 21 15.75 -14.95 7.64
N MET A 22 14.54 -14.80 8.20
CA MET A 22 13.45 -14.03 7.59
C MET A 22 13.79 -12.54 7.47
N ASN A 23 14.47 -11.98 8.47
CA ASN A 23 14.96 -10.59 8.41
C ASN A 23 16.04 -10.42 7.34
N ASN A 24 16.95 -11.39 7.17
CA ASN A 24 17.96 -11.34 6.13
C ASN A 24 17.37 -11.50 4.72
N LEU A 25 16.36 -12.36 4.55
CA LEU A 25 15.66 -12.51 3.26
C LEU A 25 14.84 -11.26 2.92
N ALA A 26 14.13 -10.71 3.91
CA ALA A 26 13.38 -9.46 3.75
C ALA A 26 14.29 -8.23 3.56
N ALA A 27 15.54 -8.28 4.05
CA ALA A 27 16.56 -7.28 3.77
C ALA A 27 17.07 -7.43 2.33
N LYS A 28 17.35 -8.67 1.88
CA LYS A 28 17.83 -8.95 0.53
C LYS A 28 16.79 -8.66 -0.56
N CYS A 29 15.50 -8.91 -0.31
CA CYS A 29 14.43 -8.44 -1.19
C CYS A 29 14.37 -6.91 -1.23
N ARG A 30 14.60 -6.22 -0.10
CA ARG A 30 14.65 -4.75 -0.03
C ARG A 30 15.91 -4.12 -0.64
N GLU A 31 16.94 -4.91 -0.96
CA GLU A 31 18.14 -4.41 -1.65
C GLU A 31 17.88 -4.10 -3.13
N LEU A 32 16.83 -4.67 -3.73
CA LEU A 32 16.46 -4.36 -5.12
C LEU A 32 15.89 -2.94 -5.22
N ASN A 33 16.10 -2.32 -6.38
CA ASN A 33 15.64 -0.96 -6.61
C ASN A 33 14.10 -0.88 -6.44
N PRO A 34 13.56 0.11 -5.70
CA PRO A 34 12.11 0.32 -5.57
C PRO A 34 11.37 0.38 -6.91
N LEU A 35 12.02 0.90 -7.95
CA LEU A 35 11.45 0.96 -9.29
C LEU A 35 11.31 -0.43 -9.94
N THR A 36 12.20 -1.37 -9.61
CA THR A 36 12.10 -2.76 -10.07
C THR A 36 10.88 -3.44 -9.43
N HIS A 37 10.68 -3.26 -8.12
CA HIS A 37 9.49 -3.77 -7.44
C HIS A 37 8.20 -3.20 -8.03
N LEU A 38 8.16 -1.90 -8.33
CA LEU A 38 7.02 -1.28 -9.03
C LEU A 38 6.78 -1.91 -10.39
N SER A 39 7.83 -2.10 -11.19
CA SER A 39 7.69 -2.71 -12.52
C SER A 39 7.16 -4.15 -12.44
N LEU A 40 7.65 -4.95 -11.50
CA LEU A 40 7.21 -6.34 -11.32
C LEU A 40 5.76 -6.41 -10.83
N LEU A 41 5.39 -5.58 -9.87
CA LEU A 41 4.02 -5.56 -9.34
C LEU A 41 3.02 -4.93 -10.31
N SER A 42 3.47 -4.09 -11.25
CA SER A 42 2.62 -3.61 -12.34
C SER A 42 2.14 -4.73 -13.27
N ILE A 43 2.90 -5.83 -13.39
CA ILE A 43 2.45 -7.04 -14.10
C ILE A 43 1.20 -7.60 -13.43
N GLY A 44 1.19 -7.70 -12.10
CA GLY A 44 0.03 -8.18 -11.34
C GLY A 44 -1.22 -7.32 -11.57
N LEU A 45 -1.05 -5.99 -11.59
CA LEU A 45 -2.16 -5.09 -11.93
C LEU A 45 -2.73 -5.34 -13.33
N VAL A 46 -1.87 -5.60 -14.32
CA VAL A 46 -2.31 -5.92 -15.70
C VAL A 46 -3.00 -7.29 -15.75
N VAL A 47 -2.43 -8.30 -15.08
CA VAL A 47 -2.99 -9.65 -14.97
C VAL A 47 -4.38 -9.61 -14.33
N ALA A 48 -4.56 -8.85 -13.25
CA ALA A 48 -5.82 -8.70 -12.55
C ALA A 48 -6.96 -8.20 -13.46
N PHE A 49 -6.70 -7.38 -14.48
CA PHE A 49 -7.74 -6.91 -15.40
C PHE A 49 -7.94 -7.78 -16.64
N ILE A 50 -6.86 -8.34 -17.17
CA ILE A 50 -6.88 -9.02 -18.47
C ILE A 50 -7.29 -10.49 -18.34
N MET A 51 -6.76 -11.18 -17.32
CA MET A 51 -6.83 -12.64 -17.25
C MET A 51 -8.18 -13.16 -16.73
N PRO A 52 -8.51 -14.44 -17.01
CA PRO A 52 -9.66 -15.11 -16.42
C PRO A 52 -9.46 -15.34 -14.91
N TYR A 53 -10.58 -15.47 -14.19
CA TYR A 53 -10.60 -15.55 -12.73
C TYR A 53 -9.68 -16.64 -12.10
N PRO A 54 -9.44 -17.83 -12.70
CA PRO A 54 -8.55 -18.82 -12.08
C PRO A 54 -7.10 -18.37 -12.03
N ILE A 55 -6.61 -17.71 -13.08
CA ILE A 55 -5.24 -17.19 -13.14
C ILE A 55 -5.08 -16.03 -12.16
N VAL A 56 -6.07 -15.14 -12.09
CA VAL A 56 -6.08 -14.02 -11.14
C VAL A 56 -6.16 -14.52 -9.68
N PHE A 57 -6.87 -15.62 -9.42
CA PHE A 57 -6.87 -16.25 -8.11
C PHE A 57 -5.48 -16.80 -7.74
N LEU A 58 -4.76 -17.43 -8.68
CA LEU A 58 -3.38 -17.88 -8.47
C LEU A 58 -2.43 -16.73 -8.15
N GLU A 59 -2.62 -15.56 -8.77
CA GLU A 59 -1.86 -14.34 -8.43
C GLU A 59 -2.04 -13.99 -6.94
N ILE A 60 -3.28 -13.94 -6.45
CA ILE A 60 -3.58 -13.65 -5.04
C ILE A 60 -2.89 -14.66 -4.12
N VAL A 61 -3.00 -15.95 -4.42
CA VAL A 61 -2.36 -17.02 -3.65
C VAL A 61 -0.83 -16.87 -3.67
N SER A 62 -0.25 -16.51 -4.81
CA SER A 62 1.20 -16.29 -4.94
C SER A 62 1.68 -15.11 -4.08
N ILE A 63 0.93 -14.00 -4.05
CA ILE A 63 1.26 -12.83 -3.23
C ILE A 63 1.11 -13.15 -1.74
N LEU A 64 0.05 -13.87 -1.36
CA LEU A 64 -0.12 -14.35 0.01
C LEU A 64 1.04 -15.26 0.42
N PHE A 65 1.47 -16.17 -0.45
CA PHE A 65 2.61 -17.04 -0.18
C PHE A 65 3.92 -16.25 -0.04
N LEU A 66 4.21 -15.32 -0.96
CA LEU A 66 5.36 -14.43 -0.88
C LEU A 66 5.34 -13.60 0.41
N SER A 67 4.16 -13.16 0.84
CA SER A 67 4.01 -12.34 2.04
C SER A 67 4.41 -13.06 3.31
N ILE A 68 4.34 -14.41 3.37
CA ILE A 68 4.79 -15.20 4.53
C ILE A 68 6.26 -14.91 4.84
N TRP A 69 7.08 -14.73 3.79
CA TRP A 69 8.52 -14.48 3.88
C TRP A 69 8.88 -13.03 4.25
N THR A 70 7.89 -12.16 4.42
CA THR A 70 8.10 -10.74 4.71
C THR A 70 7.89 -10.41 6.19
N SER A 71 8.58 -9.37 6.68
CA SER A 71 8.46 -8.91 8.07
C SER A 71 7.07 -8.33 8.42
N PHE A 72 6.24 -8.04 7.41
CA PHE A 72 4.94 -7.39 7.57
C PHE A 72 3.73 -8.34 7.40
N PHE A 73 3.96 -9.66 7.27
CA PHE A 73 2.91 -10.67 7.04
C PHE A 73 1.67 -10.49 7.90
N LYS A 74 1.81 -10.40 9.23
CA LYS A 74 0.68 -10.31 10.16
C LYS A 74 -0.19 -9.07 9.94
N LYS A 75 0.44 -7.94 9.64
CA LYS A 75 -0.27 -6.68 9.38
C LYS A 75 -0.96 -6.74 8.02
N PHE A 76 -0.26 -7.26 7.01
CA PHE A 76 -0.76 -7.44 5.66
C PHE A 76 -1.95 -8.42 5.61
N SER A 77 -1.83 -9.61 6.20
CA SER A 77 -2.89 -10.62 6.19
C SER A 77 -4.15 -10.14 6.91
N ARG A 78 -4.01 -9.45 8.05
CA ARG A 78 -5.15 -8.82 8.75
C ARG A 78 -5.85 -7.79 7.87
N GLN A 79 -5.09 -6.90 7.21
CA GLN A 79 -5.65 -5.89 6.32
C GLN A 79 -6.28 -6.52 5.07
N PHE A 80 -5.65 -7.54 4.49
CA PHE A 80 -6.19 -8.31 3.38
C PHE A 80 -7.54 -8.92 3.75
N ILE A 81 -7.63 -9.68 4.86
CA ILE A 81 -8.89 -10.28 5.30
C ILE A 81 -9.97 -9.22 5.53
N GLN A 82 -9.65 -8.13 6.23
CA GLN A 82 -10.60 -7.05 6.48
C GLN A 82 -11.12 -6.43 5.17
N THR A 83 -10.23 -6.17 4.22
CA THR A 83 -10.59 -5.53 2.95
C THR A 83 -11.35 -6.48 2.03
N VAL A 84 -10.95 -7.76 2.00
CA VAL A 84 -11.61 -8.81 1.21
C VAL A 84 -13.02 -9.08 1.73
N CYS A 85 -13.18 -9.25 3.05
CA CYS A 85 -14.50 -9.50 3.63
C CYS A 85 -15.44 -8.32 3.39
N LEU A 86 -14.95 -7.08 3.51
CA LEU A 86 -15.77 -5.88 3.32
C LEU A 86 -16.04 -5.64 1.83
N VAL A 87 -15.01 -5.37 1.04
CA VAL A 87 -15.16 -4.92 -0.35
C VAL A 87 -15.46 -6.09 -1.28
N GLY A 88 -14.69 -7.18 -1.18
CA GLY A 88 -14.87 -8.37 -2.01
C GLY A 88 -16.22 -9.04 -1.76
N GLY A 89 -16.63 -9.13 -0.49
CA GLY A 89 -17.95 -9.64 -0.09
C GLY A 89 -19.11 -8.81 -0.65
N ILE A 90 -19.04 -7.48 -0.52
CA ILE A 90 -20.09 -6.59 -1.04
C ILE A 90 -20.25 -6.74 -2.55
N ILE A 91 -19.14 -6.74 -3.31
CA ILE A 91 -19.20 -6.82 -4.78
C ILE A 91 -19.68 -8.19 -5.23
N PHE A 92 -19.19 -9.25 -4.59
CA PHE A 92 -19.64 -10.60 -4.89
C PHE A 92 -21.15 -10.73 -4.66
N PHE A 93 -21.64 -10.26 -3.51
CA PHE A 93 -23.07 -10.25 -3.19
C PHE A 93 -23.88 -9.44 -4.20
N PHE A 94 -23.44 -8.22 -4.50
CA PHE A 94 -24.12 -7.34 -5.43
C PHE A 94 -24.20 -7.96 -6.84
N GLN A 95 -23.08 -8.49 -7.33
CA GLN A 95 -23.01 -9.10 -8.66
C GLN A 95 -23.80 -10.41 -8.75
N LEU A 96 -23.87 -11.19 -7.66
CA LEU A 96 -24.61 -12.44 -7.61
C LEU A 96 -26.12 -12.23 -7.66
N PHE A 97 -26.64 -11.25 -6.90
CA PHE A 97 -28.08 -11.07 -6.71
C PHE A 97 -28.72 -9.98 -7.57
N PHE A 98 -28.02 -8.89 -7.86
CA PHE A 98 -28.59 -7.74 -8.57
C PHE A 98 -28.33 -7.76 -10.09
N LEU A 99 -27.41 -8.61 -10.56
CA LEU A 99 -27.09 -8.74 -11.99
C LEU A 99 -27.27 -10.18 -12.50
N PRO A 100 -28.50 -10.71 -12.53
CA PRO A 100 -28.77 -12.02 -13.10
C PRO A 100 -28.44 -12.04 -14.62
N SER A 101 -27.84 -13.14 -15.09
CA SER A 101 -27.64 -13.45 -16.51
C SER A 101 -27.82 -14.93 -16.77
N GLY A 102 -28.51 -15.26 -17.86
CA GLY A 102 -28.58 -16.62 -18.38
C GLY A 102 -29.54 -17.49 -17.57
N GLN A 103 -29.26 -18.79 -17.52
CA GLN A 103 -30.15 -19.76 -16.90
C GLN A 103 -30.18 -19.61 -15.38
N ASN A 104 -31.37 -19.69 -14.81
CA ASN A 104 -31.60 -19.71 -13.37
C ASN A 104 -31.14 -21.06 -12.82
N LEU A 105 -30.17 -21.05 -11.92
CA LEU A 105 -29.73 -22.26 -11.21
C LEU A 105 -30.59 -22.48 -9.98
N TYR A 106 -30.85 -21.41 -9.23
CA TYR A 106 -31.58 -21.46 -7.97
C TYR A 106 -32.33 -20.15 -7.72
N GLN A 107 -33.56 -20.23 -7.22
CA GLN A 107 -34.39 -19.07 -6.92
C GLN A 107 -35.03 -19.23 -5.55
N VAL A 108 -34.79 -18.27 -4.65
CA VAL A 108 -35.45 -18.18 -3.35
C VAL A 108 -35.98 -16.77 -3.18
N GLY A 109 -37.31 -16.62 -3.30
CA GLY A 109 -37.98 -15.34 -3.22
C GLY A 109 -37.50 -14.35 -4.30
N ILE A 110 -37.08 -13.15 -3.86
CA ILE A 110 -36.57 -12.06 -4.71
C ILE A 110 -35.14 -12.36 -5.22
N PHE A 111 -34.43 -13.25 -4.53
CA PHE A 111 -33.04 -13.58 -4.85
C PHE A 111 -32.98 -14.70 -5.90
N ARG A 112 -32.43 -14.36 -7.07
CA ARG A 112 -32.21 -15.29 -8.18
C ARG A 112 -30.71 -15.48 -8.39
N ILE A 113 -30.25 -16.72 -8.22
CA ILE A 113 -28.88 -17.12 -8.53
C ILE A 113 -28.87 -17.70 -9.94
N THR A 114 -28.17 -17.01 -10.82
CA THR A 114 -28.01 -17.40 -12.22
C THR A 114 -26.58 -17.82 -12.49
N GLN A 115 -26.38 -18.71 -13.46
CA GLN A 115 -25.03 -19.16 -13.83
C GLN A 115 -24.15 -17.99 -14.30
N GLY A 116 -24.73 -17.07 -15.09
CA GLY A 116 -24.02 -15.88 -15.53
C GLY A 116 -23.78 -14.87 -14.42
N GLY A 117 -24.70 -14.74 -13.45
CA GLY A 117 -24.50 -13.92 -12.25
C GLY A 117 -23.35 -14.45 -11.40
N LEU A 118 -23.28 -15.77 -11.18
CA LEU A 118 -22.19 -16.41 -10.43
C LEU A 118 -20.83 -16.23 -11.12
N ASN A 119 -20.75 -16.49 -12.43
CA ASN A 119 -19.49 -16.31 -13.18
C ASN A 119 -19.02 -14.85 -13.17
N ARG A 120 -19.94 -13.90 -13.32
CA ARG A 120 -19.61 -12.48 -13.21
C ARG A 120 -19.18 -12.11 -11.79
N ALA A 121 -19.87 -12.62 -10.77
CA ALA A 121 -19.54 -12.38 -9.37
C ALA A 121 -18.13 -12.85 -9.05
N LEU A 122 -17.80 -14.10 -9.39
CA LEU A 122 -16.46 -14.65 -9.23
C LEU A 122 -15.40 -13.86 -10.01
N THR A 123 -15.71 -13.48 -11.25
CA THR A 123 -14.75 -12.72 -12.07
C THR A 123 -14.48 -11.36 -11.46
N TYR A 124 -15.50 -10.52 -11.28
CA TYR A 124 -15.28 -9.14 -10.82
C TYR A 124 -14.80 -9.06 -9.37
N SER A 125 -15.28 -9.92 -8.47
CA SER A 125 -14.81 -9.94 -7.08
C SER A 125 -13.32 -10.33 -7.03
N THR A 126 -12.92 -11.38 -7.75
CA THR A 126 -11.53 -11.86 -7.76
C THR A 126 -10.59 -10.84 -8.40
N ARG A 127 -11.01 -10.17 -9.50
CA ARG A 127 -10.23 -9.10 -10.13
C ARG A 127 -9.96 -7.93 -9.21
N LEU A 128 -11.01 -7.44 -8.52
CA LEU A 128 -10.82 -6.35 -7.58
C LEU A 128 -9.97 -6.79 -6.37
N MET A 129 -10.16 -8.02 -5.89
CA MET A 129 -9.35 -8.57 -4.81
C MET A 129 -7.88 -8.67 -5.20
N ALA A 130 -7.54 -9.11 -6.41
CA ALA A 130 -6.16 -9.11 -6.90
C ALA A 130 -5.58 -7.70 -6.98
N PHE A 131 -6.32 -6.75 -7.57
CA PHE A 131 -5.90 -5.35 -7.63
C PHE A 131 -5.58 -4.76 -6.25
N ILE A 132 -6.49 -4.95 -5.29
CA ILE A 132 -6.31 -4.49 -3.91
C ILE A 132 -5.11 -5.19 -3.26
N THR A 133 -4.96 -6.50 -3.44
CA THR A 133 -3.87 -7.30 -2.84
C THR A 133 -2.52 -6.83 -3.35
N THR A 134 -2.40 -6.61 -4.65
CA THR A 134 -1.17 -6.14 -5.31
C THR A 134 -0.79 -4.73 -4.82
N ILE A 135 -1.75 -3.81 -4.69
CA ILE A 135 -1.51 -2.46 -4.14
C ILE A 135 -1.16 -2.49 -2.66
N LEU A 136 -1.87 -3.28 -1.85
CA LEU A 136 -1.58 -3.43 -0.43
C LEU A 136 -0.18 -4.01 -0.23
N PHE A 137 0.18 -5.02 -1.00
CA PHE A 137 1.51 -5.63 -0.93
C PHE A 137 2.60 -4.62 -1.31
N LEU A 138 2.40 -3.87 -2.40
CA LEU A 138 3.29 -2.79 -2.83
C LEU A 138 3.52 -1.75 -1.73
N THR A 139 2.46 -1.31 -1.06
CA THR A 139 2.50 -0.27 -0.03
C THR A 139 3.30 -0.71 1.21
N HIS A 140 3.28 -1.99 1.55
CA HIS A 140 4.10 -2.52 2.65
C HIS A 140 5.53 -2.86 2.23
N LEU A 141 5.72 -3.25 0.97
CA LEU A 141 7.02 -3.67 0.45
C LEU A 141 7.95 -2.47 0.22
N ILE A 142 7.44 -1.35 -0.29
CA ILE A 142 8.25 -0.19 -0.68
C ILE A 142 8.01 1.00 0.27
N PRO A 143 9.03 1.41 1.05
CA PRO A 143 8.96 2.67 1.79
C PRO A 143 8.89 3.86 0.82
N VAL A 144 7.98 4.82 1.08
CA VAL A 144 7.83 6.01 0.21
C VAL A 144 9.11 6.85 0.13
N ARG A 145 9.92 6.86 1.19
CA ARG A 145 11.25 7.51 1.18
C ARG A 145 12.18 6.94 0.12
N ASP A 146 12.22 5.62 0.03
CA ASP A 146 13.11 4.92 -0.91
C ASP A 146 12.61 5.10 -2.34
N LEU A 147 11.29 5.12 -2.53
CA LEU A 147 10.71 5.42 -3.83
C LEU A 147 11.03 6.85 -4.30
N ALA A 148 10.86 7.86 -3.44
CA ALA A 148 11.17 9.24 -3.77
C ALA A 148 12.64 9.43 -4.14
N LEU A 149 13.56 8.84 -3.36
CA LEU A 149 15.00 8.86 -3.65
C LEU A 149 15.33 8.17 -4.98
N ALA A 150 14.70 7.03 -5.27
CA ALA A 150 14.94 6.29 -6.52
C ALA A 150 14.47 7.08 -7.76
N ILE A 151 13.37 7.83 -7.62
CA ILE A 151 12.83 8.70 -8.66
C ILE A 151 13.70 9.96 -8.82
N GLU A 152 14.18 10.53 -7.72
CA GLU A 152 15.11 11.66 -7.72
C GLU A 152 16.41 11.34 -8.47
N GLN A 153 17.01 10.19 -8.17
CA GLN A 153 18.23 9.71 -8.84
C GLN A 153 18.03 9.42 -10.33
N LYS A 154 16.78 9.31 -10.81
CA LYS A 154 16.44 9.19 -12.23
C LYS A 154 16.16 10.51 -12.94
N GLY A 155 16.27 11.65 -12.25
CA GLY A 155 16.19 12.97 -12.85
C GLY A 155 14.97 13.80 -12.42
N VAL A 156 14.17 13.33 -11.46
CA VAL A 156 13.17 14.20 -10.82
C VAL A 156 13.88 15.20 -9.92
N SER A 157 13.40 16.45 -9.95
CA SER A 157 13.98 17.54 -9.16
C SER A 157 14.04 17.18 -7.66
N PRO A 158 15.19 17.38 -6.98
CA PRO A 158 15.32 17.19 -5.53
C PRO A 158 14.27 17.96 -4.72
N LEU A 159 13.81 19.11 -5.24
CA LEU A 159 12.74 19.90 -4.62
C LEU A 159 11.42 19.12 -4.58
N LEU A 160 11.06 18.41 -5.65
CA LEU A 160 9.83 17.62 -5.69
C LEU A 160 9.90 16.46 -4.71
N SER A 161 11.03 15.74 -4.67
CA SER A 161 11.26 14.68 -3.69
C SER A 161 11.19 15.20 -2.26
N TYR A 162 11.81 16.35 -1.99
CA TYR A 162 11.72 17.02 -0.70
C TYR A 162 10.27 17.36 -0.34
N ILE A 163 9.51 17.99 -1.22
CA ILE A 163 8.10 18.37 -0.97
C ILE A 163 7.26 17.13 -0.66
N LEU A 164 7.43 16.05 -1.43
CA LEU A 164 6.72 14.78 -1.22
C LEU A 164 7.01 14.19 0.17
N LEU A 165 8.28 14.09 0.53
CA LEU A 165 8.72 13.50 1.80
C LEU A 165 8.35 14.39 2.99
N ALA A 166 8.54 15.70 2.85
CA ALA A 166 8.17 16.67 3.86
C ALA A 166 6.66 16.65 4.12
N SER A 167 5.84 16.50 3.09
CA SER A 167 4.38 16.42 3.22
C SER A 167 3.93 15.19 4.01
N ILE A 168 4.53 14.03 3.73
CA ILE A 168 4.23 12.78 4.44
C ILE A 168 4.63 12.89 5.92
N ASP A 169 5.82 13.42 6.19
CA ASP A 169 6.33 13.62 7.55
C ASP A 169 5.55 14.71 8.31
N TRP A 170 4.88 15.60 7.59
CA TRP A 170 4.09 16.65 8.20
C TRP A 170 2.79 16.14 8.82
N ILE A 171 2.19 15.07 8.30
CA ILE A 171 0.94 14.50 8.83
C ILE A 171 1.08 14.11 10.31
N PRO A 172 2.05 13.26 10.73
CA PRO A 172 2.19 12.91 12.15
C PRO A 172 2.58 14.11 13.02
N GLU A 173 3.39 15.04 12.50
CA GLU A 173 3.76 16.26 13.21
C GLU A 173 2.55 17.18 13.46
N MET A 174 1.72 17.37 12.43
CA MET A 174 0.50 18.14 12.53
C MET A 174 -0.49 17.52 13.52
N LYS A 175 -0.62 16.18 13.54
CA LYS A 175 -1.43 15.48 14.54
C LYS A 175 -0.95 15.76 15.97
N ARG A 176 0.37 15.81 16.20
CA ARG A 176 0.94 16.14 17.52
C ARG A 176 0.66 17.59 17.90
N ARG A 177 0.83 18.53 16.97
CA ARG A 177 0.53 19.95 17.17
C ARG A 177 -0.96 20.18 17.46
N LEU A 178 -1.83 19.61 16.64
CA LEU A 178 -3.28 19.64 16.83
C LEU A 178 -3.68 19.10 18.20
N ARG A 179 -3.08 17.99 18.65
CA ARG A 179 -3.34 17.44 20.00
C ARG A 179 -2.94 18.43 21.10
N LYS A 180 -1.74 19.00 21.04
CA LYS A 180 -1.27 20.01 22.01
C LYS A 180 -2.16 21.25 22.05
N ILE A 181 -2.54 21.75 20.87
CA ILE A 181 -3.43 22.92 20.75
C ILE A 181 -4.81 22.60 21.32
N THR A 182 -5.38 21.44 20.97
CA THR A 182 -6.65 20.98 21.53
C THR A 182 -6.60 20.88 23.04
N GLU A 183 -5.54 20.29 23.62
CA GLU A 183 -5.34 20.19 25.08
C GLU A 183 -5.21 21.57 25.74
N ALA A 184 -4.49 22.51 25.11
CA ALA A 184 -4.37 23.88 25.60
C ALA A 184 -5.71 24.64 25.56
N GLN A 185 -6.50 24.48 24.50
CA GLN A 185 -7.82 25.10 24.39
C GLN A 185 -8.83 24.50 25.37
N LYS A 186 -8.76 23.18 25.62
CA LYS A 186 -9.51 22.53 26.70
C LYS A 186 -9.18 23.14 28.06
N SER A 187 -7.90 23.40 28.34
CA SER A 187 -7.48 24.08 29.57
C SER A 187 -7.97 25.54 29.67
N ARG A 188 -8.31 26.18 28.53
CA ARG A 188 -8.91 27.52 28.48
C ARG A 188 -10.45 27.48 28.55
N GLY A 189 -11.03 26.32 28.88
CA GLY A 189 -12.47 26.16 29.06
C GLY A 189 -13.23 25.91 27.76
N ILE A 190 -12.55 25.66 26.64
CA ILE A 190 -13.23 25.30 25.38
C ILE A 190 -13.61 23.82 25.43
N GLU A 191 -14.91 23.56 25.58
CA GLU A 191 -15.44 22.21 25.50
C GLU A 191 -15.34 21.68 24.06
N THR A 192 -14.59 20.59 23.87
CA THR A 192 -14.46 19.93 22.56
C THR A 192 -15.27 18.64 22.46
N GLU A 193 -15.98 18.29 23.53
CA GLU A 193 -16.78 17.07 23.69
C GLU A 193 -18.24 17.46 23.98
N GLY A 194 -19.20 16.56 23.73
CA GLY A 194 -20.63 16.87 23.84
C GLY A 194 -21.33 17.05 22.49
N SER A 195 -22.33 17.94 22.45
CA SER A 195 -23.24 18.15 21.30
C SER A 195 -22.52 18.62 20.03
N LEU A 196 -23.15 18.43 18.86
CA LEU A 196 -22.62 18.92 17.57
C LEU A 196 -22.37 20.44 17.59
N LEU A 197 -23.25 21.20 18.26
CA LEU A 197 -23.10 22.65 18.41
C LEU A 197 -21.88 23.03 19.26
N THR A 198 -21.63 22.28 20.34
CA THR A 198 -20.45 22.47 21.19
C THR A 198 -19.16 22.23 20.39
N ARG A 199 -19.13 21.15 19.61
CA ARG A 199 -17.98 20.82 18.73
C ARG A 199 -17.77 21.87 17.63
N ALA A 200 -18.85 22.39 17.06
CA ALA A 200 -18.78 23.43 16.05
C ALA A 200 -18.19 24.74 16.62
N LYS A 201 -18.57 25.13 17.84
CA LYS A 201 -18.00 26.31 18.52
C LYS A 201 -16.50 26.15 18.80
N ALA A 202 -16.05 24.94 19.13
CA ALA A 202 -14.63 24.64 19.35
C ALA A 202 -13.79 24.62 18.07
N PHE A 203 -14.42 24.59 16.89
CA PHE A 203 -13.72 24.46 15.62
C PHE A 203 -12.78 25.64 15.33
N PHE A 204 -13.31 26.87 15.34
CA PHE A 204 -12.50 28.06 15.02
C PHE A 204 -11.34 28.30 16.01
N PRO A 205 -11.54 28.21 17.35
CA PRO A 205 -10.46 28.37 18.32
C PRO A 205 -9.31 27.36 18.21
N ILE A 206 -9.58 26.17 17.66
CA ILE A 206 -8.56 25.14 17.41
C ILE A 206 -7.94 25.33 16.01
N LEU A 207 -8.76 25.58 15.00
CA LEU A 207 -8.31 25.66 13.62
C LEU A 207 -7.38 26.85 13.39
N ALA A 208 -7.72 28.04 13.90
CA ALA A 208 -6.91 29.23 13.65
C ALA A 208 -5.45 29.08 14.17
N PRO A 209 -5.21 28.63 15.42
CA PRO A 209 -3.85 28.36 15.89
C PRO A 209 -3.12 27.26 15.11
N VAL A 210 -3.84 26.23 14.65
CA VAL A 210 -3.25 25.13 13.85
C VAL A 210 -2.76 25.66 12.51
N ILE A 211 -3.57 26.45 11.81
CA ILE A 211 -3.20 27.07 10.53
C ILE A 211 -2.03 28.04 10.72
N LEU A 212 -2.07 28.90 11.74
CA LEU A 212 -0.97 29.82 12.02
C LEU A 212 0.34 29.05 12.28
N SER A 213 0.27 28.01 13.12
CA SER A 213 1.43 27.15 13.42
C SER A 213 1.94 26.38 12.19
N ALA A 214 1.07 26.11 11.22
CA ALA A 214 1.42 25.47 9.97
C ALA A 214 2.19 26.42 9.05
N ILE A 215 1.70 27.66 8.90
CA ILE A 215 2.33 28.71 8.09
C ILE A 215 3.74 29.03 8.61
N VAL A 216 3.85 29.33 9.90
CA VAL A 216 5.15 29.60 10.55
C VAL A 216 6.10 28.42 10.37
N GLY A 217 5.61 27.19 10.54
CA GLY A 217 6.45 25.99 10.36
C GLY A 217 6.91 25.75 8.92
N VAL A 218 6.19 26.25 7.91
CA VAL A 218 6.63 26.20 6.51
C VAL A 218 7.68 27.27 6.25
N GLU A 219 7.49 28.48 6.77
CA GLU A 219 8.45 29.60 6.67
C GLU A 219 9.79 29.24 7.31
N GLU A 220 9.78 28.72 8.54
CA GLU A 220 10.99 28.26 9.24
C GLU A 220 11.75 27.19 8.43
N LYS A 221 11.03 26.25 7.81
CA LYS A 221 11.62 25.22 6.95
C LYS A 221 12.20 25.81 5.67
N ALA A 222 11.52 26.77 5.04
CA ALA A 222 11.99 27.42 3.83
C ALA A 222 13.30 28.19 4.09
N ILE A 223 13.35 29.00 5.14
CA ILE A 223 14.56 29.72 5.58
C ILE A 223 15.68 28.73 5.89
N THR A 224 15.37 27.63 6.60
CA THR A 224 16.37 26.58 6.91
C THR A 224 16.96 25.94 5.64
N LEU A 225 16.14 25.70 4.61
CA LEU A 225 16.61 25.15 3.34
C LEU A 225 17.49 26.14 2.59
N GLU A 226 17.12 27.42 2.61
CA GLU A 226 17.88 28.50 1.98
C GLU A 226 19.26 28.67 2.63
N VAL A 227 19.31 28.74 3.97
CA VAL A 227 20.58 28.83 4.73
C VAL A 227 21.47 27.61 4.50
N ARG A 228 20.88 26.43 4.29
CA ARG A 228 21.63 25.19 3.94
C ARG A 228 22.03 25.10 2.47
N GLY A 229 21.73 26.11 1.66
CA GLY A 229 22.04 26.10 0.23
C GLY A 229 21.29 25.01 -0.54
N PHE A 230 20.08 24.64 -0.12
CA PHE A 230 19.29 23.60 -0.80
C PHE A 230 19.07 23.97 -2.28
N PHE A 231 18.90 25.25 -2.59
CA PHE A 231 18.72 25.77 -3.94
C PHE A 231 20.04 26.07 -4.68
N SER A 232 21.20 25.70 -4.12
CA SER A 232 22.48 25.86 -4.82
C SER A 232 22.50 25.04 -6.12
N GLN A 233 23.08 25.61 -7.18
CA GLN A 233 23.28 24.93 -8.47
C GLN A 233 24.43 23.92 -8.46
N SER A 234 25.13 23.77 -7.33
CA SER A 234 26.20 22.78 -7.17
C SER A 234 25.63 21.36 -7.29
N PRO A 235 26.41 20.39 -7.83
CA PRO A 235 25.98 19.01 -7.88
C PRO A 235 25.61 18.51 -6.48
N LYS A 236 24.42 17.92 -6.34
CA LYS A 236 23.95 17.37 -5.07
C LYS A 236 24.58 16.00 -4.84
N THR A 237 24.99 15.74 -3.61
CA THR A 237 25.50 14.45 -3.17
C THR A 237 24.48 13.73 -2.29
N TYR A 238 24.37 12.41 -2.43
CA TYR A 238 23.38 11.60 -1.74
C TYR A 238 24.04 10.84 -0.59
N LEU A 239 23.52 11.00 0.64
CA LEU A 239 23.97 10.22 1.79
C LEU A 239 23.66 8.73 1.63
N ARG A 240 22.54 8.40 0.98
CA ARG A 240 22.15 7.04 0.64
C ARG A 240 21.86 6.96 -0.85
N GLU A 241 22.62 6.12 -1.53
CA GLU A 241 22.43 5.83 -2.95
C GLU A 241 21.64 4.53 -3.13
N ILE A 242 20.68 4.52 -4.05
CA ILE A 242 19.94 3.32 -4.43
C ILE A 242 20.63 2.76 -5.67
N LYS A 243 21.56 1.83 -5.44
CA LYS A 243 22.33 1.21 -6.53
C LYS A 243 21.39 0.43 -7.45
N ASP A 244 21.42 0.78 -8.73
CA ASP A 244 20.70 0.06 -9.76
C ASP A 244 21.56 -1.11 -10.26
N GLN A 245 21.22 -2.35 -9.86
CA GLN A 245 22.03 -3.51 -10.19
C GLN A 245 21.73 -4.01 -11.61
N LYS A 246 22.65 -4.77 -12.22
CA LYS A 246 22.41 -5.38 -13.54
C LYS A 246 21.14 -6.25 -13.55
N ILE A 247 20.85 -6.92 -12.43
CA ILE A 247 19.65 -7.74 -12.23
C ILE A 247 18.38 -6.88 -12.28
N ASP A 248 18.39 -5.67 -11.69
CA ASP A 248 17.24 -4.74 -11.73
C ASP A 248 16.88 -4.33 -13.16
N HIS A 249 17.89 -4.12 -14.01
CA HIS A 249 17.66 -3.80 -15.42
C HIS A 249 17.05 -4.97 -16.20
N LEU A 250 17.55 -6.19 -15.96
CA LEU A 250 17.01 -7.40 -16.57
C LEU A 250 15.55 -7.65 -16.15
N LEU A 251 15.26 -7.54 -14.85
CA LEU A 251 13.91 -7.72 -14.30
C LEU A 251 12.92 -6.70 -14.85
N ARG A 252 13.32 -5.42 -14.98
CA ARG A 252 12.47 -4.39 -15.60
C ARG A 252 12.19 -4.69 -17.06
N LYS A 253 13.20 -5.07 -17.85
CA LYS A 253 13.01 -5.47 -19.26
C LYS A 253 12.05 -6.65 -19.38
N PHE A 254 12.21 -7.66 -18.53
CA PHE A 254 11.29 -8.79 -18.46
C PHE A 254 9.87 -8.35 -18.10
N ALA A 255 9.70 -7.46 -17.12
CA ALA A 255 8.40 -6.91 -16.75
C ALA A 255 7.72 -6.17 -17.92
N TYR A 256 8.44 -5.30 -18.63
CA TYR A 256 7.89 -4.61 -19.80
C TYR A 256 7.51 -5.58 -20.92
N PHE A 257 8.37 -6.56 -21.21
CA PHE A 257 8.10 -7.56 -22.24
C PHE A 257 6.84 -8.39 -21.92
N THR A 258 6.72 -8.84 -20.66
CA THR A 258 5.54 -9.61 -20.21
C THR A 258 4.26 -8.79 -20.29
N ILE A 259 4.27 -7.52 -19.89
CA ILE A 259 3.10 -6.64 -20.00
C ILE A 259 2.68 -6.46 -21.48
N ILE A 260 3.64 -6.17 -22.36
CA ILE A 260 3.36 -6.00 -23.80
C ILE A 260 2.78 -7.29 -24.39
N SER A 261 3.38 -8.43 -24.06
CA SER A 261 2.90 -9.76 -24.50
C SER A 261 1.47 -10.04 -24.04
N LEU A 262 1.14 -9.75 -22.78
CA LEU A 262 -0.22 -9.93 -22.24
C LEU A 262 -1.25 -9.04 -22.94
N ILE A 263 -0.91 -7.79 -23.22
CA ILE A 263 -1.81 -6.84 -23.91
C ILE A 263 -2.04 -7.30 -25.35
N ILE A 264 -0.98 -7.63 -26.09
CA ILE A 264 -1.09 -8.13 -27.48
C ILE A 264 -1.90 -9.43 -27.52
N GLY A 265 -1.61 -10.38 -26.62
CA GLY A 265 -2.35 -11.62 -26.51
C GLY A 265 -3.84 -11.39 -26.27
N ARG A 266 -4.19 -10.39 -25.45
CA ARG A 266 -5.59 -10.03 -25.19
C ARG A 266 -6.28 -9.42 -26.40
N ILE A 267 -5.60 -8.56 -27.15
CA ILE A 267 -6.12 -7.94 -28.37
C ILE A 267 -6.35 -9.01 -29.44
N LEU A 268 -5.40 -9.91 -29.65
CA LEU A 268 -5.51 -11.02 -30.60
C LEU A 268 -6.65 -11.97 -30.22
N TYR A 269 -6.76 -12.33 -28.95
CA TYR A 269 -7.87 -13.15 -28.46
C TYR A 269 -9.23 -12.45 -28.66
N GLY A 270 -9.28 -11.14 -28.45
CA GLY A 270 -10.46 -10.33 -28.73
C GLY A 270 -10.83 -10.31 -30.21
N PHE A 271 -9.85 -10.23 -31.11
CA PHE A 271 -10.06 -10.27 -32.55
C PHE A 271 -10.51 -11.65 -33.05
N TYR A 272 -9.99 -12.73 -32.47
CA TYR A 272 -10.34 -14.10 -32.88
C TYR A 272 -11.75 -14.55 -32.44
N HIS A 273 -12.30 -13.92 -31.40
CA HIS A 273 -13.62 -14.23 -30.83
C HIS A 273 -14.67 -13.13 -31.03
N ALA A 274 -14.38 -12.11 -31.83
CA ALA A 274 -15.33 -11.11 -32.31
C ALA A 274 -15.92 -11.55 -33.65
#